data_AF-A0A8X6QK97-F1
#
_entry.id   AF-A0A8X6QK97-F1
#
_cell.length_a   1.000
_cell.length_b   1.000
_cell.length_c   1.000
_cell.angle_alpha   90.00
_cell.angle_beta   90.00
_cell.angle_gamma   90.00
#
_symmetry.space_group_name_H-M   'P 1'
#
loop_
_entity.id
_entity.type
_entity.pdbx_description
1 polymer ?
#
loop_
_entity_poly.entity_id
_entity_poly.type
_entity_poly.pdbx_seq_one_letter_code
_entity_poly.pdbx_strand_id
1 'polypeptide(L)'
;MRFKENARNPLQRTTGNLTVPELSAALICLVRSVQFVYFSKDIQCIMKGGKLSNSSKLLNLSPFLDEKNVLRVGGRLQHSELPLNHKHPMLIPNNCNICDLIIDHYHVFYLHTGVEATLANLRTQFWISNGGRNVVLPDRFCETALPSPWNEKERADATESAEYAVEIKYEKIDTVHLFCVTLMKSVSNKELSKAKQQVIQAAYG
;
A
#
# COMPACT_ATOMS: atom_id res chain seq x y z
N MET A 1 -16.29 -6.70 -0.09
CA MET A 1 -15.99 -5.41 -0.76
C MET A 1 -17.26 -4.90 -1.38
N ARG A 2 -17.68 -3.65 -1.11
CA ARG A 2 -18.99 -3.12 -1.55
C ARG A 2 -19.30 -3.34 -3.03
N PHE A 3 -18.33 -3.11 -3.92
CA PHE A 3 -18.50 -3.39 -5.35
C PHE A 3 -18.88 -4.85 -5.61
N LYS A 4 -18.16 -5.80 -4.99
CA LYS A 4 -18.41 -7.24 -5.13
C LYS A 4 -19.78 -7.64 -4.55
N GLU A 5 -20.15 -7.10 -3.38
CA GLU A 5 -21.45 -7.40 -2.77
C GLU A 5 -22.61 -6.80 -3.58
N ASN A 6 -22.47 -5.56 -4.04
CA ASN A 6 -23.46 -4.90 -4.89
C ASN A 6 -23.61 -5.58 -6.26
N ALA A 7 -22.52 -6.15 -6.81
CA ALA A 7 -22.57 -6.93 -8.04
C ALA A 7 -23.26 -8.29 -7.85
N ARG A 8 -23.18 -8.86 -6.64
CA ARG A 8 -23.83 -10.15 -6.28
C ARG A 8 -25.28 -9.98 -5.87
N ASN A 9 -25.66 -8.84 -5.30
CA ASN A 9 -27.02 -8.53 -4.88
C ASN A 9 -27.47 -7.18 -5.49
N PRO A 10 -27.86 -7.15 -6.77
CA PRO A 10 -28.22 -5.92 -7.46
C PRO A 10 -29.51 -5.28 -6.94
N LEU A 11 -30.36 -6.03 -6.21
CA LEU A 11 -31.63 -5.54 -5.67
C LEU A 11 -31.49 -4.85 -4.31
N GLN A 12 -30.42 -5.12 -3.56
CA GLN A 12 -30.12 -4.48 -2.27
C GLN A 12 -28.69 -3.97 -2.28
N ARG A 13 -28.48 -2.86 -3.00
CA ARG A 13 -27.16 -2.24 -3.10
C ARG A 13 -26.92 -1.35 -1.90
N THR A 14 -25.74 -1.48 -1.30
CA THR A 14 -25.24 -0.51 -0.32
C THR A 14 -24.80 0.75 -1.07
N THR A 15 -25.36 1.90 -0.69
CA THR A 15 -25.09 3.23 -1.25
C THR A 15 -24.65 4.21 -0.16
N GLY A 16 -24.20 5.41 -0.53
CA GLY A 16 -23.70 6.43 0.41
C GLY A 16 -22.18 6.45 0.55
N ASN A 17 -21.67 7.19 1.53
CA ASN A 17 -20.23 7.41 1.71
C ASN A 17 -19.50 6.09 2.07
N LEU A 18 -18.21 6.03 1.75
CA LEU A 18 -17.38 4.88 2.12
C LEU A 18 -17.07 4.95 3.62
N THR A 19 -17.17 3.82 4.30
CA THR A 19 -16.86 3.73 5.73
C THR A 19 -15.40 3.33 5.95
N VAL A 20 -14.82 3.74 7.08
CA VAL A 20 -13.43 3.37 7.46
C VAL A 20 -13.19 1.84 7.41
N PRO A 21 -14.10 0.98 7.92
CA PRO A 21 -13.94 -0.47 7.80
C PRO A 21 -13.92 -0.97 6.36
N GLU A 22 -14.71 -0.38 5.46
CA GLU A 22 -14.69 -0.74 4.04
C GLU A 22 -13.38 -0.35 3.37
N LEU A 23 -12.85 0.83 3.68
CA LEU A 23 -11.55 1.29 3.19
C LEU A 23 -10.42 0.39 3.69
N SER A 24 -10.44 0.03 4.97
CA SER A 24 -9.48 -0.92 5.56
C SER A 24 -9.54 -2.29 4.89
N ALA A 25 -10.76 -2.83 4.70
CA ALA A 25 -10.96 -4.10 4.01
C ALA A 25 -10.52 -4.05 2.54
N ALA A 26 -10.72 -2.91 1.86
CA ALA A 26 -10.27 -2.67 0.50
C ALA A 26 -8.74 -2.72 0.40
N LEU A 27 -8.06 -1.95 1.26
CA LEU A 27 -6.61 -1.90 1.33
C LEU A 27 -6.03 -3.31 1.56
N ILE A 28 -6.55 -4.02 2.56
CA ILE A 28 -6.10 -5.40 2.87
C ILE A 28 -6.30 -6.32 1.66
N CYS A 29 -7.44 -6.24 0.99
CA CYS A 29 -7.71 -7.04 -0.20
C CYS A 29 -6.71 -6.75 -1.32
N LEU A 30 -6.37 -5.49 -1.55
CA LEU A 30 -5.43 -5.05 -2.59
C LEU A 30 -4.01 -5.51 -2.28
N VAL A 31 -3.53 -5.23 -1.06
CA VAL A 31 -2.23 -5.66 -0.58
C VAL A 31 -2.07 -7.17 -0.73
N ARG A 32 -3.06 -7.92 -0.25
CA ARG A 32 -3.03 -9.38 -0.32
C ARG A 32 -2.98 -9.88 -1.76
N SER A 33 -3.76 -9.27 -2.66
CA SER A 33 -3.75 -9.63 -4.08
C SER A 33 -2.38 -9.42 -4.71
N VAL A 34 -1.74 -8.28 -4.45
CA VAL A 34 -0.38 -7.99 -4.92
C VAL A 34 0.63 -8.96 -4.34
N GLN A 35 0.55 -9.23 -3.04
CA GLN A 35 1.45 -10.19 -2.39
C GLN A 35 1.36 -11.58 -3.02
N PHE A 36 0.15 -12.05 -3.33
CA PHE A 36 -0.02 -13.32 -4.05
C PHE A 36 0.61 -13.31 -5.44
N VAL A 37 0.56 -12.20 -6.17
CA VAL A 37 1.19 -12.09 -7.49
C VAL A 37 2.72 -12.16 -7.40
N TYR A 38 3.33 -11.44 -6.45
CA TYR A 38 4.78 -11.27 -6.39
C TYR A 38 5.51 -12.26 -5.48
N PHE A 39 4.83 -12.78 -4.45
CA PHE A 39 5.41 -13.64 -3.41
C PHE A 39 4.70 -14.99 -3.30
N SER A 40 4.01 -15.45 -4.36
CA SER A 40 3.25 -16.70 -4.39
C SER A 40 4.02 -17.89 -3.82
N LYS A 41 5.28 -18.07 -4.22
CA LYS A 41 6.13 -19.18 -3.76
C LYS A 41 6.39 -19.13 -2.25
N ASP A 42 6.75 -17.95 -1.75
CA ASP A 42 7.02 -17.75 -0.32
C ASP A 42 5.74 -17.92 0.51
N ILE A 43 4.62 -17.36 0.04
CA ILE A 43 3.31 -17.48 0.69
C ILE A 43 2.87 -18.94 0.76
N GLN A 44 2.92 -19.68 -0.35
CA GLN A 44 2.56 -21.10 -0.36
C GLN A 44 3.45 -21.94 0.55
N CYS A 45 4.73 -21.60 0.66
CA CYS A 45 5.65 -22.26 1.58
C CYS A 45 5.24 -22.02 3.05
N ILE A 46 4.98 -20.77 3.42
CA ILE A 46 4.56 -20.38 4.77
C ILE A 46 3.21 -21.01 5.13
N MET A 47 2.25 -21.02 4.19
CA MET A 47 0.94 -21.67 4.40
C MET A 47 1.04 -23.17 4.70
N LYS A 48 2.07 -23.85 4.17
CA LYS A 48 2.34 -25.27 4.43
C LYS A 48 3.14 -25.51 5.71
N GLY A 49 3.42 -24.47 6.50
CA GLY A 49 4.30 -24.54 7.66
C GLY A 49 5.78 -24.78 7.30
N GLY A 50 6.15 -24.54 6.04
CA GLY A 50 7.51 -24.74 5.55
C GLY A 50 8.44 -23.58 5.92
N LYS A 51 9.75 -23.86 5.89
CA LYS A 51 10.79 -22.84 5.98
C LYS A 51 11.06 -22.27 4.59
N LEU A 52 11.17 -20.94 4.49
CA LEU A 52 11.56 -20.29 3.23
C LEU A 52 12.93 -20.77 2.74
N SER A 53 13.10 -20.77 1.42
CA SER A 53 14.39 -21.10 0.80
C SER A 53 15.46 -20.09 1.21
N ASN A 54 16.71 -20.55 1.37
CA ASN A 54 17.88 -19.69 1.57
C ASN A 54 18.10 -18.66 0.44
N SER A 55 17.52 -18.91 -0.74
CA SER A 55 17.54 -17.97 -1.88
C SER A 55 16.43 -16.91 -1.85
N SER A 56 15.47 -17.02 -0.92
CA SER A 56 14.37 -16.06 -0.82
C SER A 56 14.87 -14.72 -0.31
N LYS A 57 14.55 -13.66 -1.05
CA LYS A 57 14.84 -12.26 -0.66
C LYS A 57 14.10 -11.85 0.61
N LEU A 58 13.06 -12.61 0.99
CA LEU A 58 12.25 -12.33 2.17
C LEU A 58 12.77 -13.00 3.42
N LEU A 59 13.69 -13.97 3.33
CA LEU A 59 14.15 -14.78 4.47
C LEU A 59 14.61 -13.92 5.65
N ASN A 60 15.40 -12.89 5.39
CA ASN A 60 15.94 -11.99 6.42
C ASN A 60 14.89 -11.08 7.07
N LEU A 61 13.67 -11.03 6.52
CA LEU A 61 12.55 -10.25 7.07
C LEU A 61 11.69 -11.08 8.03
N SER A 62 12.03 -12.35 8.27
CA SER A 62 11.24 -13.28 9.09
C SER A 62 9.73 -13.22 8.80
N PRO A 63 9.31 -13.41 7.53
CA PRO A 63 7.97 -13.11 7.09
C PRO A 63 6.97 -14.15 7.59
N PHE A 64 5.75 -13.70 7.89
CA PHE A 64 4.65 -14.56 8.33
C PHE A 64 3.31 -14.07 7.79
N LEU A 65 2.29 -14.93 7.80
CA LEU A 65 0.92 -14.55 7.45
C LEU A 65 0.14 -14.20 8.71
N ASP A 66 -0.54 -13.06 8.69
CA ASP A 66 -1.48 -12.69 9.76
C ASP A 66 -2.82 -13.41 9.64
N GLU A 67 -3.73 -13.16 10.60
CA GLU A 67 -5.09 -13.71 10.62
C GLU A 67 -5.92 -13.38 9.36
N LYS A 68 -5.55 -12.34 8.61
CA LYS A 68 -6.20 -11.90 7.37
C LYS A 68 -5.51 -12.47 6.12
N ASN A 69 -4.52 -13.35 6.30
CA ASN A 69 -3.64 -13.90 5.27
C ASN A 69 -2.82 -12.84 4.53
N VAL A 70 -2.45 -11.75 5.23
CA VAL A 70 -1.52 -10.74 4.71
C VAL A 70 -0.11 -11.11 5.13
N LEU A 71 0.82 -11.08 4.17
CA LEU A 71 2.24 -11.30 4.43
C LEU A 71 2.85 -10.09 5.14
N ARG A 72 3.40 -10.29 6.32
CA ARG A 72 3.99 -9.25 7.17
C ARG A 72 5.43 -9.55 7.51
N VAL A 73 6.16 -8.50 7.86
CA VAL A 73 7.55 -8.58 8.35
C VAL A 73 7.57 -8.90 9.84
N GLY A 74 8.44 -9.81 10.27
CA GLY A 74 8.64 -10.20 11.66
C GLY A 74 10.02 -9.81 12.20
N GLY A 75 10.37 -10.37 13.37
CA GLY A 75 11.74 -10.31 13.90
C GLY A 75 11.98 -9.19 14.90
N ARG A 76 12.85 -8.24 14.56
CA ARG A 76 13.54 -7.34 15.52
C ARG A 76 12.63 -6.62 16.53
N LEU A 77 11.42 -6.23 16.11
CA LEU A 77 10.47 -5.48 16.94
C LEU A 77 9.39 -6.35 17.61
N GLN A 78 9.48 -7.67 17.53
CA GLN A 78 8.43 -8.58 18.01
C GLN A 78 8.12 -8.43 19.51
N HIS A 79 9.12 -8.06 20.32
CA HIS A 79 8.98 -7.87 21.77
C HIS A 79 8.81 -6.40 22.19
N SER A 80 8.53 -5.51 21.23
CA SER A 80 8.28 -4.09 21.56
C SER A 80 6.82 -3.84 21.94
N GLU A 81 6.58 -2.76 22.68
CA GLU A 81 5.25 -2.25 23.03
C GLU A 81 4.60 -1.43 21.90
N LEU A 82 5.16 -1.49 20.68
CA LEU A 82 4.63 -0.77 19.54
C LEU A 82 3.29 -1.35 19.05
N PRO A 83 2.45 -0.56 18.36
CA PRO A 83 1.25 -1.07 17.70
C PRO A 83 1.58 -2.16 16.67
N LEU A 84 0.66 -3.10 16.45
CA LEU A 84 0.85 -4.26 15.57
C LEU A 84 1.44 -3.90 14.20
N ASN A 85 0.91 -2.86 13.55
CA ASN A 85 1.36 -2.46 12.21
C ASN A 85 2.79 -1.92 12.20
N HIS A 86 3.23 -1.26 13.28
CA HIS A 86 4.61 -0.80 13.43
C HIS A 86 5.57 -1.99 13.69
N LYS A 87 5.12 -2.97 14.48
CA LYS A 87 5.89 -4.19 14.75
C LYS A 87 6.01 -5.09 13.53
N HIS A 88 4.89 -5.20 12.82
CA HIS A 88 4.67 -6.14 11.73
C HIS A 88 4.04 -5.43 10.53
N PRO A 89 4.80 -4.57 9.84
CA PRO A 89 4.30 -3.87 8.67
C PRO A 89 3.98 -4.86 7.54
N MET A 90 2.99 -4.50 6.72
CA MET A 90 2.56 -5.28 5.56
C MET A 90 3.63 -5.22 4.48
N LEU A 91 4.05 -6.39 3.98
CA LEU A 91 5.10 -6.46 2.97
C LEU A 91 4.56 -6.07 1.58
N ILE A 92 5.15 -5.07 0.92
CA ILE A 92 4.77 -4.65 -0.43
C ILE A 92 5.94 -4.89 -1.39
N PRO A 93 5.73 -5.51 -2.55
CA PRO A 93 6.78 -5.65 -3.55
C PRO A 93 7.17 -4.27 -4.09
N ASN A 94 8.47 -4.09 -4.25
CA ASN A 94 9.01 -2.93 -4.92
C ASN A 94 8.63 -2.99 -6.41
N ASN A 95 8.53 -1.84 -7.08
CA ASN A 95 8.20 -1.70 -8.49
C ASN A 95 6.83 -2.32 -8.85
N CYS A 96 5.80 -2.01 -8.08
CA CYS A 96 4.42 -2.30 -8.45
C CYS A 96 3.59 -1.02 -8.39
N ASN A 97 2.60 -0.89 -9.27
CA ASN A 97 1.75 0.30 -9.35
C ASN A 97 1.09 0.65 -7.99
N ILE A 98 0.77 -0.36 -7.18
CA ILE A 98 0.20 -0.14 -5.83
C ILE A 98 1.23 0.46 -4.88
N CYS A 99 2.50 0.05 -4.98
CA CYS A 99 3.59 0.64 -4.21
C CYS A 99 3.75 2.13 -4.55
N ASP A 100 3.76 2.47 -5.84
CA ASP A 100 3.91 3.86 -6.31
C ASP A 100 2.76 4.74 -5.80
N LEU A 101 1.53 4.23 -5.87
CA LEU A 101 0.35 4.95 -5.38
C LEU A 101 0.33 5.11 -3.86
N ILE A 102 0.82 4.12 -3.11
CA ILE A 102 0.98 4.22 -1.66
C ILE A 102 2.05 5.26 -1.31
N ILE A 103 3.18 5.25 -2.03
CA ILE A 103 4.26 6.23 -1.83
C ILE A 103 3.75 7.65 -2.11
N ASP A 104 3.06 7.84 -3.24
CA ASP A 104 2.49 9.12 -3.63
C ASP A 104 1.47 9.63 -2.59
N HIS A 105 0.58 8.75 -2.12
CA HIS A 105 -0.35 9.08 -1.05
C HIS A 105 0.36 9.58 0.21
N TYR A 106 1.36 8.84 0.70
CA TYR A 106 2.10 9.24 1.91
C TYR A 106 2.92 10.50 1.70
N HIS A 107 3.52 10.67 0.52
CA HIS A 107 4.24 11.88 0.16
C HIS A 107 3.32 13.11 0.25
N VAL A 108 2.12 13.05 -0.36
CA VAL A 108 1.15 14.15 -0.32
C VAL A 108 0.53 14.34 1.08
N PHE A 109 0.19 13.24 1.75
CA PHE A 109 -0.42 13.24 3.08
C PHE A 109 0.49 13.89 4.12
N TYR A 110 1.77 13.55 4.08
CA TYR A 110 2.81 14.14 4.92
C TYR A 110 3.49 15.31 4.21
N LEU A 111 2.71 16.14 3.52
CA LEU A 111 3.08 17.51 3.11
C LEU A 111 4.36 17.60 2.28
N HIS A 112 4.52 16.65 1.37
CA HIS A 112 5.65 16.58 0.45
C HIS A 112 7.01 16.43 1.13
N THR A 113 7.02 15.76 2.28
CA THR A 113 8.26 15.40 2.95
C THR A 113 9.22 14.64 2.02
N GLY A 114 10.52 14.85 2.24
CA GLY A 114 11.57 14.17 1.48
C GLY A 114 11.52 12.64 1.60
N VAL A 115 12.31 11.96 0.79
CA VAL A 115 12.30 10.49 0.64
C VAL A 115 12.37 9.77 1.98
N GLU A 116 13.33 10.13 2.83
CA GLU A 116 13.54 9.44 4.12
C GLU A 116 12.38 9.61 5.09
N ALA A 117 11.79 10.81 5.17
CA ALA A 117 10.64 11.07 6.01
C ALA A 117 9.38 10.36 5.50
N THR A 118 9.15 10.38 4.18
CA THR A 118 8.07 9.61 3.56
C THR A 118 8.24 8.11 3.83
N LEU A 119 9.45 7.57 3.70
CA LEU A 119 9.76 6.16 4.00
C LEU A 119 9.59 5.83 5.48
N ALA A 120 9.95 6.73 6.40
CA ALA A 120 9.74 6.54 7.83
C ALA A 120 8.24 6.44 8.15
N ASN A 121 7.43 7.33 7.58
CA ASN A 121 5.98 7.31 7.72
C ASN A 121 5.37 6.05 7.10
N LEU A 122 5.84 5.63 5.92
CA LEU A 122 5.39 4.39 5.29
C LEU A 122 5.68 3.16 6.16
N ARG A 123 6.86 3.09 6.78
CA ARG A 123 7.30 1.96 7.63
C ARG A 123 6.43 1.73 8.86
N THR A 124 5.56 2.68 9.21
CA THR A 124 4.55 2.49 10.26
C THR A 124 3.47 1.46 9.89
N GLN A 125 3.26 1.23 8.59
CA GLN A 125 2.23 0.30 8.09
C GLN A 125 2.72 -0.65 7.01
N PHE A 126 3.71 -0.26 6.21
CA PHE A 126 4.18 -0.97 5.03
C PHE A 126 5.68 -1.15 5.01
N TRP A 127 6.13 -2.32 4.57
CA TRP A 127 7.53 -2.59 4.29
C TRP A 127 7.73 -2.83 2.80
N ILE A 128 8.34 -1.88 2.11
CA ILE A 128 8.69 -2.04 0.70
C ILE A 128 9.88 -2.99 0.61
N SER A 129 9.76 -4.05 -0.19
CA SER A 129 10.85 -5.03 -0.39
C SER A 129 12.16 -4.34 -0.82
N ASN A 130 13.31 -4.87 -0.39
CA ASN A 130 14.63 -4.22 -0.47
C ASN A 130 14.79 -2.94 0.38
N GLY A 131 13.85 -2.63 1.27
CA GLY A 131 13.94 -1.54 2.23
C GLY A 131 13.68 -0.15 1.65
N GLY A 132 13.08 -0.06 0.45
CA GLY A 132 12.75 1.22 -0.19
C GLY A 132 13.94 1.92 -0.87
N ARG A 133 15.09 1.25 -1.04
CA ARG A 133 16.32 1.84 -1.61
C ARG A 133 16.20 2.43 -3.02
N ASN A 134 15.17 2.02 -3.78
CA ASN A 134 14.93 2.52 -5.13
C ASN A 134 13.62 3.33 -5.21
N VAL A 135 13.12 3.82 -4.07
CA VAL A 135 11.94 4.68 -4.05
C VAL A 135 12.33 6.04 -4.59
N VAL A 136 11.67 6.43 -5.67
CA VAL A 136 11.76 7.76 -6.25
C VAL A 136 10.42 8.42 -5.97
N LEU A 137 10.45 9.58 -5.31
CA LEU A 137 9.23 10.38 -5.13
C LEU A 137 8.82 10.98 -6.48
N PRO A 138 7.53 11.29 -6.70
CA PRO A 138 7.07 11.96 -7.92
C PRO A 138 7.64 13.39 -7.99
N ASP A 139 8.87 13.52 -8.49
CA ASP A 139 9.70 14.73 -8.39
C ASP A 139 9.33 15.83 -9.41
N ARG A 140 8.35 15.61 -10.28
CA ARG A 140 8.09 16.51 -11.43
C ARG A 140 6.73 17.20 -11.46
N PHE A 141 5.81 16.86 -10.56
CA PHE A 141 4.43 17.37 -10.60
C PHE A 141 3.88 17.86 -9.26
N CYS A 142 4.69 17.82 -8.21
CA CYS A 142 4.34 18.49 -6.97
C CYS A 142 4.71 19.97 -7.08
N GLU A 143 3.80 20.79 -7.63
CA GLU A 143 3.96 22.26 -7.69
C GLU A 143 4.12 22.90 -6.30
N THR A 144 3.82 22.17 -5.23
CA THR A 144 3.89 22.61 -3.83
C THR A 144 5.07 22.04 -3.05
N ALA A 145 6.00 21.32 -3.69
CA ALA A 145 7.18 20.81 -3.01
C ALA A 145 8.08 21.99 -2.65
N LEU A 146 8.07 22.36 -1.36
CA LEU A 146 8.89 23.45 -0.85
C LEU A 146 10.37 23.12 -1.11
N PRO A 147 11.13 24.01 -1.77
CA PRO A 147 12.56 23.78 -1.97
C PRO A 147 13.28 23.71 -0.62
N SER A 148 14.18 22.74 -0.43
CA SER A 148 15.04 22.68 0.76
C SER A 148 16.18 23.73 0.63
N PRO A 149 16.71 24.32 1.74
CA PRO A 149 16.62 23.84 3.12
C PRO A 149 15.91 24.82 4.09
N TRP A 150 14.84 24.36 4.74
CA TRP A 150 14.19 25.08 5.85
C TRP A 150 14.85 24.72 7.18
N ASN A 151 14.93 25.69 8.08
CA ASN A 151 15.47 25.51 9.43
C ASN A 151 14.45 24.85 10.37
N GLU A 152 14.91 24.39 11.53
CA GLU A 152 14.14 23.57 12.48
C GLU A 152 12.92 24.30 13.06
N LYS A 153 12.98 25.63 13.15
CA LYS A 153 11.89 26.48 13.61
C LYS A 153 10.78 26.60 12.55
N GLU A 154 11.15 26.82 11.30
CA GLU A 154 10.23 26.84 10.16
C GLU A 154 9.53 25.48 9.96
N ARG A 155 10.20 24.38 10.30
CA ARG A 155 9.62 23.03 10.27
C ARG A 155 8.52 22.88 11.33
N ALA A 156 8.72 23.37 12.55
CA ALA A 156 7.71 23.30 13.61
C ALA A 156 6.47 24.13 13.25
N ASP A 157 6.67 25.37 12.78
CA ASP A 157 5.59 26.31 12.42
C ASP A 157 4.75 25.81 11.22
N ALA A 158 5.41 25.13 10.26
CA ALA A 158 4.74 24.47 9.14
C ALA A 158 3.97 23.21 9.56
N THR A 159 4.42 22.51 10.60
CA THR A 159 3.73 21.31 11.11
C THR A 159 2.43 21.71 11.82
N GLU A 160 2.46 22.78 12.62
CA GLU A 160 1.26 23.32 13.30
C GLU A 160 0.24 23.91 12.31
N SER A 161 0.71 24.66 11.30
CA SER A 161 -0.14 25.19 10.22
C SER A 161 -0.72 24.08 9.33
N ALA A 162 0.02 22.98 9.16
CA ALA A 162 -0.42 21.87 8.35
C ALA A 162 -1.27 20.86 9.11
N GLU A 163 -1.13 20.71 10.42
CA GLU A 163 -2.10 19.99 11.26
C GLU A 163 -3.49 20.66 11.15
N TYR A 164 -3.53 21.99 11.14
CA TYR A 164 -4.77 22.75 10.91
C TYR A 164 -5.29 22.68 9.45
N ALA A 165 -4.39 22.71 8.46
CA ALA A 165 -4.78 22.53 7.05
C ALA A 165 -5.18 21.09 6.70
N VAL A 166 -4.63 20.09 7.40
CA VAL A 166 -5.09 18.69 7.38
C VAL A 166 -6.48 18.60 8.00
N GLU A 167 -6.84 19.41 8.99
CA GLU A 167 -8.22 19.41 9.50
C GLU A 167 -9.22 20.02 8.49
N ILE A 168 -8.82 21.08 7.75
CA ILE A 168 -9.71 21.81 6.82
C ILE A 168 -9.82 21.16 5.42
N LYS A 169 -8.78 20.47 4.93
CA LYS A 169 -8.80 19.84 3.58
C LYS A 169 -9.55 18.50 3.57
N TYR A 170 -9.79 17.90 4.75
CA TYR A 170 -10.41 16.59 4.92
C TYR A 170 -11.95 16.60 4.97
N GLU A 171 -12.60 17.76 5.04
CA GLU A 171 -14.06 17.82 4.84
C GLU A 171 -14.47 17.70 3.35
N LYS A 172 -13.55 17.80 2.39
CA LYS A 172 -13.90 17.88 0.95
C LYS A 172 -13.13 17.00 -0.02
N ILE A 173 -12.14 16.21 0.41
CA ILE A 173 -11.41 15.31 -0.51
C ILE A 173 -11.25 13.91 0.10
N ASP A 174 -12.25 13.06 -0.15
CA ASP A 174 -12.15 11.60 -0.02
C ASP A 174 -11.11 11.04 -1.03
N THR A 175 -9.81 11.24 -0.76
CA THR A 175 -8.71 10.74 -1.59
C THR A 175 -8.71 9.22 -1.72
N VAL A 176 -9.28 8.49 -0.76
CA VAL A 176 -9.43 7.03 -0.85
C VAL A 176 -10.50 6.61 -1.87
N HIS A 177 -11.45 7.49 -2.21
CA HIS A 177 -12.49 7.24 -3.20
C HIS A 177 -11.92 7.22 -4.62
N LEU A 178 -11.09 8.21 -4.98
CA LEU A 178 -10.41 8.23 -6.27
C LEU A 178 -9.32 7.15 -6.34
N PHE A 179 -8.67 6.85 -5.20
CA PHE A 179 -7.68 5.77 -5.05
C PHE A 179 -8.31 4.39 -5.33
N CYS A 180 -9.41 4.01 -4.68
CA CYS A 180 -10.04 2.70 -4.90
C CYS A 180 -10.68 2.56 -6.29
N VAL A 181 -11.32 3.61 -6.81
CA VAL A 181 -11.98 3.57 -8.14
C VAL A 181 -10.94 3.50 -9.27
N THR A 182 -9.83 4.23 -9.16
CA THR A 182 -8.76 4.20 -10.16
C THR A 182 -7.96 2.90 -10.09
N LEU A 183 -7.75 2.37 -8.88
CA LEU A 183 -7.03 1.11 -8.67
C LEU A 183 -7.85 -0.11 -9.13
N MET A 184 -9.15 -0.15 -8.88
CA MET A 184 -10.03 -1.22 -9.38
C MET A 184 -10.15 -1.18 -10.92
N LYS A 185 -10.19 0.01 -11.54
CA LYS A 185 -10.23 0.17 -13.00
C LYS A 185 -8.91 -0.18 -13.69
N SER A 186 -7.77 0.09 -13.04
CA SER A 186 -6.43 -0.20 -13.60
C SER A 186 -6.02 -1.68 -13.43
N VAL A 187 -6.31 -2.29 -12.28
CA VAL A 187 -6.05 -3.72 -12.03
C VAL A 187 -6.95 -4.60 -12.92
N SER A 188 -8.24 -4.24 -13.07
CA SER A 188 -9.14 -5.00 -13.94
C SER A 188 -8.70 -4.96 -15.41
N ASN A 189 -8.22 -3.84 -15.94
CA ASN A 189 -7.79 -3.75 -17.34
C ASN A 189 -6.46 -4.45 -17.64
N LYS A 190 -5.48 -4.37 -16.72
CA LYS A 190 -4.14 -4.94 -16.94
C LYS A 190 -4.14 -6.46 -16.82
N GLU A 191 -4.91 -7.01 -15.87
CA GLU A 191 -5.06 -8.45 -15.70
C GLU A 191 -5.96 -9.07 -16.78
N LEU A 192 -7.01 -8.36 -17.23
CA LEU A 192 -7.83 -8.79 -18.38
C LEU A 192 -7.03 -8.78 -19.69
N SER A 193 -6.09 -7.84 -19.85
CA SER A 193 -5.18 -7.79 -21.00
C SER A 193 -4.21 -8.96 -21.03
N LYS A 194 -3.55 -9.26 -19.90
CA LYS A 194 -2.66 -10.42 -19.77
C LYS A 194 -3.39 -11.75 -19.96
N ALA A 195 -4.58 -11.89 -19.36
CA ALA A 195 -5.41 -13.08 -19.50
C ALA A 195 -5.88 -13.27 -20.95
N LYS A 196 -6.26 -12.21 -21.65
CA LYS A 196 -6.59 -12.26 -23.09
C LYS A 196 -5.39 -12.66 -23.95
N GLN A 197 -4.19 -12.14 -23.66
CA GLN A 197 -2.97 -12.51 -24.39
C GLN A 197 -2.58 -13.98 -24.19
N GLN A 198 -2.71 -14.52 -22.97
CA GLN A 198 -2.44 -15.93 -22.70
C GLN A 198 -3.44 -16.87 -23.39
N VAL A 199 -4.72 -16.48 -23.44
CA VAL A 199 -5.75 -17.27 -24.16
C VAL A 199 -5.54 -17.20 -25.68
N ILE A 200 -5.14 -16.05 -26.23
CA ILE A 200 -4.83 -15.91 -27.66
C ILE A 200 -3.58 -16.72 -28.03
N GLN A 201 -2.53 -16.72 -27.20
CA GLN A 201 -1.34 -17.54 -27.44
C GLN A 201 -1.63 -19.05 -27.36
N ALA A 202 -2.57 -19.47 -26.52
CA ALA A 202 -2.97 -20.88 -26.40
C ALA A 202 -3.92 -21.35 -27.50
N ALA A 203 -4.58 -20.43 -28.23
CA ALA A 203 -5.54 -20.77 -29.29
C ALA A 203 -4.92 -20.80 -30.70
N TYR A 204 -3.73 -20.23 -30.89
CA TYR A 204 -3.10 -20.04 -32.20
C TYR A 204 -1.62 -20.48 -32.27
N GLY A 205 -1.16 -21.27 -31.30
CA GLY A 205 0.17 -21.90 -31.28
C GLY A 205 0.07 -23.37 -30.95
#